data_AF-A0A803LVT5-F1
#
_entry.id   AF-A0A803LVT5-F1
#
_cell.length_a   1.000
_cell.length_b   1.000
_cell.length_c   1.000
_cell.angle_alpha   90.00
_cell.angle_beta   90.00
_cell.angle_gamma   90.00
#
_symmetry.space_group_name_H-M   'P 1'
#
loop_
_entity.id
_entity.type
_entity.pdbx_description
1 polymer ?
#
loop_
_entity_poly.entity_id
_entity_poly.type
_entity_poly.pdbx_seq_one_letter_code
_entity_poly.pdbx_strand_id
1 'polypeptide(L)'
;VDDKVEDVPLVTLMDIMTYPQVAGKYKCIVRVVAALPWTIEDFRSPDGTYRIRLTLEDPTGRIHAYLYAEDGEVFFEGNPPMDALIRKWNTLLGVAEVDSGGVIENAPRNPPWVLCCIKSYYADKNDVWGSRKYRIFDTKLVC
;
A
#
# COMPACT_ATOMS: atom_id res chain seq x y z
N VAL A 1 0.05 -23.78 1.60
CA VAL A 1 -1.13 -22.88 1.58
C VAL A 1 -1.51 -22.72 3.03
N ASP A 2 -1.13 -21.59 3.63
CA ASP A 2 -1.26 -21.36 5.08
C ASP A 2 -2.41 -20.36 5.27
N ASP A 3 -3.60 -20.89 5.56
CA ASP A 3 -4.88 -20.18 5.73
C ASP A 3 -4.89 -19.36 7.03
N LYS A 4 -4.12 -18.26 7.10
CA LYS A 4 -4.13 -17.33 8.24
C LYS A 4 -4.70 -15.95 7.94
N VAL A 5 -5.25 -15.76 6.74
CA VAL A 5 -5.85 -14.48 6.33
C VAL A 5 -7.34 -14.41 6.70
N GLU A 6 -8.04 -15.53 6.88
CA GLU A 6 -9.50 -15.52 7.07
C GLU A 6 -9.96 -14.83 8.36
N ASP A 7 -9.15 -14.81 9.43
CA ASP A 7 -9.57 -14.30 10.75
C ASP A 7 -9.16 -12.85 11.07
N VAL A 8 -8.70 -12.09 10.06
CA VAL A 8 -8.32 -10.68 10.24
C VAL A 8 -9.54 -9.78 10.01
N PRO A 9 -9.92 -8.91 10.97
CA PRO A 9 -11.15 -8.12 10.89
C PRO A 9 -11.07 -7.04 9.80
N LEU A 10 -12.19 -6.85 9.09
CA LEU A 10 -12.39 -5.72 8.19
C LEU A 10 -12.83 -4.50 8.98
N VAL A 11 -12.03 -3.43 8.93
CA VAL A 11 -12.23 -2.19 9.69
C VAL A 11 -11.88 -0.96 8.86
N THR A 12 -12.21 0.22 9.37
CA THR A 12 -11.84 1.51 8.74
C THR A 12 -10.45 1.96 9.18
N LEU A 13 -9.87 2.93 8.48
CA LEU A 13 -8.61 3.54 8.88
C LEU A 13 -8.72 4.26 10.23
N MET A 14 -9.87 4.88 10.52
CA MET A 14 -10.14 5.49 11.82
C MET A 14 -10.11 4.45 12.95
N ASP A 15 -10.77 3.30 12.77
CA ASP A 15 -10.78 2.22 13.76
C ASP A 15 -9.36 1.76 14.09
N ILE A 16 -8.51 1.62 13.07
CA ILE A 16 -7.10 1.30 13.27
C ILE A 16 -6.43 2.42 14.06
N MET A 17 -6.53 3.68 13.62
CA MET A 17 -5.85 4.81 14.27
C MET A 17 -6.23 4.97 15.75
N THR A 18 -7.48 4.69 16.12
CA THR A 18 -7.97 4.78 17.49
C THR A 18 -7.92 3.45 18.25
N TYR A 19 -7.34 2.40 17.65
CA TYR A 19 -7.33 1.07 18.26
C TYR A 19 -6.53 1.09 19.59
N PRO A 20 -7.05 0.50 20.68
CA PRO A 20 -6.42 0.57 22.01
C PRO A 20 -5.03 -0.10 22.08
N GLN A 21 -4.74 -1.01 21.16
CA GLN A 21 -3.46 -1.71 21.07
C GLN A 21 -2.59 -1.08 19.98
N VAL A 22 -1.31 -0.88 20.29
CA VAL A 22 -0.35 -0.24 19.37
C VAL A 22 -0.14 -1.08 18.11
N ALA A 23 -0.02 -2.40 18.29
CA ALA A 23 0.26 -3.35 17.22
C ALA A 23 -0.94 -4.28 17.00
N GLY A 24 -1.27 -4.51 15.73
CA GLY A 24 -2.38 -5.36 15.33
C GLY A 24 -2.36 -5.60 13.82
N LYS A 25 -3.24 -6.49 13.36
CA LYS A 25 -3.45 -6.83 11.95
C LYS A 25 -4.91 -6.61 11.58
N TYR A 26 -5.14 -6.06 10.42
CA TYR A 26 -6.45 -5.58 9.99
C TYR A 26 -6.59 -5.74 8.47
N LYS A 27 -7.83 -5.76 7.98
CA LYS A 27 -8.15 -5.56 6.56
C LYS A 27 -8.85 -4.21 6.42
N CYS A 28 -8.51 -3.44 5.40
CA CYS A 28 -9.18 -2.18 5.08
C CYS A 28 -9.44 -2.07 3.58
N ILE A 29 -10.58 -1.48 3.22
CA ILE A 29 -10.85 -1.05 1.85
C ILE A 29 -10.39 0.39 1.74
N VAL A 30 -9.34 0.63 0.95
CA VAL A 30 -8.67 1.93 0.84
C VAL A 30 -8.41 2.31 -0.61
N ARG A 31 -8.09 3.58 -0.84
CA ARG A 31 -7.50 4.08 -2.08
C ARG A 31 -6.05 4.45 -1.82
N VAL A 32 -5.19 4.21 -2.82
CA VAL A 32 -3.82 4.71 -2.81
C VAL A 32 -3.81 6.05 -3.51
N VAL A 33 -3.56 7.12 -2.77
CA VAL A 33 -3.66 8.49 -3.30
C VAL A 33 -2.30 9.12 -3.60
N ALA A 34 -1.23 8.60 -3.00
CA ALA A 34 0.14 9.05 -3.26
C ALA A 34 1.16 7.97 -2.83
N ALA A 35 2.40 8.09 -3.29
CA ALA A 35 3.51 7.31 -2.76
C ALA A 35 4.83 8.04 -2.79
N LEU A 36 5.76 7.51 -1.99
CA LEU A 36 7.16 7.88 -1.97
C LEU A 36 8.04 6.62 -2.02
N PRO A 37 9.07 6.56 -2.86
CA PRO A 37 9.40 7.57 -3.85
C PRO A 37 8.29 7.68 -4.93
N TRP A 38 8.24 8.83 -5.58
CA TRP A 38 7.27 9.12 -6.66
C TRP A 38 7.62 8.46 -8.00
N THR A 39 8.88 8.07 -8.15
CA THR A 39 9.51 7.55 -9.36
C THR A 39 9.68 6.04 -9.17
N ILE A 40 9.18 5.26 -10.12
CA ILE A 40 9.05 3.80 -10.00
C ILE A 40 10.42 3.13 -10.01
N GLU A 41 11.37 3.73 -10.71
CA GLU A 41 12.78 3.36 -10.76
C GLU A 41 13.40 3.32 -9.35
N ASP A 42 12.90 4.14 -8.43
CA ASP A 42 13.41 4.25 -7.06
C ASP A 42 12.69 3.35 -6.05
N PHE A 43 11.66 2.61 -6.47
CA PHE A 43 10.85 1.76 -5.59
C PHE A 43 11.68 0.69 -4.89
N ARG A 44 12.77 0.27 -5.52
CA ARG A 44 13.71 -0.69 -4.99
C ARG A 44 15.02 0.01 -4.65
N SER A 45 15.66 -0.38 -3.54
CA SER A 45 17.04 -0.01 -3.29
C SER A 45 17.99 -0.72 -4.26
N PRO A 46 19.28 -0.31 -4.32
CA PRO A 46 20.25 -0.93 -5.22
C PRO A 46 20.44 -2.45 -5.05
N ASP A 47 20.10 -2.99 -3.87
CA ASP A 47 20.09 -4.42 -3.57
C ASP A 47 18.82 -5.16 -4.06
N GLY A 48 17.88 -4.44 -4.68
CA GLY A 48 16.60 -4.97 -5.15
C GLY A 48 15.45 -4.90 -4.14
N THR A 49 15.70 -4.45 -2.91
CA THR A 49 14.68 -4.46 -1.84
C THR A 49 13.62 -3.37 -2.05
N TYR A 50 12.34 -3.74 -2.09
CA TYR A 50 11.24 -2.75 -2.13
C TYR A 50 11.23 -1.85 -0.88
N ARG A 51 11.00 -0.56 -1.09
CA ARG A 51 11.01 0.48 -0.03
C ARG A 51 10.06 1.63 -0.34
N ILE A 52 8.77 1.34 -0.39
CA ILE A 52 7.74 2.31 -0.78
C ILE A 52 6.93 2.72 0.46
N ARG A 53 6.59 4.01 0.56
CA ARG A 53 5.62 4.56 1.52
C ARG A 53 4.39 5.02 0.74
N LEU A 54 3.30 4.30 0.88
CA LEU A 54 2.00 4.65 0.33
C LEU A 54 1.27 5.60 1.27
N THR A 55 0.45 6.46 0.67
CA THR A 55 -0.59 7.21 1.36
C THR A 55 -1.93 6.55 1.06
N LEU A 56 -2.53 5.96 2.09
CA LEU A 56 -3.79 5.24 2.02
C LEU A 56 -4.90 6.14 2.56
N GLU A 57 -6.06 6.11 1.91
CA GLU A 57 -7.23 6.88 2.28
C GLU A 57 -8.49 6.02 2.25
N ASP A 58 -9.38 6.26 3.21
CA ASP A 58 -10.77 5.84 3.17
C ASP A 58 -11.67 7.01 3.60
N PRO A 59 -13.01 6.87 3.64
CA PRO A 59 -13.89 7.97 4.06
C PRO A 59 -13.67 8.47 5.50
N THR A 60 -12.94 7.72 6.32
CA THR A 60 -12.74 8.00 7.76
C THR A 60 -11.39 8.64 8.07
N GLY A 61 -10.41 8.49 7.19
CA GLY A 61 -9.10 9.11 7.41
C GLY A 61 -8.03 8.72 6.40
N ARG A 62 -6.80 9.05 6.75
CA ARG A 62 -5.63 8.86 5.89
C ARG A 62 -4.42 8.44 6.72
N ILE A 63 -3.68 7.44 6.25
CA ILE A 63 -2.45 6.97 6.90
C ILE A 63 -1.31 6.80 5.91
N HIS A 64 -0.08 6.72 6.43
CA HIS A 64 1.07 6.27 5.66
C HIS A 64 1.37 4.80 5.99
N ALA A 65 1.45 3.96 4.97
CA ALA A 65 1.79 2.55 5.10
C ALA A 65 2.98 2.17 4.22
N TYR A 66 3.88 1.35 4.75
CA TYR A 66 5.04 0.88 4.00
C TYR A 66 4.73 -0.41 3.22
N LEU A 67 5.27 -0.51 2.01
CA LEU A 67 5.53 -1.75 1.29
C LEU A 67 7.05 -1.95 1.30
N TYR A 68 7.50 -2.95 2.04
CA TYR A 68 8.92 -3.15 2.32
C TYR A 68 9.33 -4.60 2.11
N ALA A 69 10.46 -4.82 1.45
CA ALA A 69 11.02 -6.15 1.20
C ALA A 69 9.98 -7.12 0.58
N GLU A 70 9.85 -8.32 1.15
CA GLU A 70 8.94 -9.38 0.72
C GLU A 70 7.47 -8.93 0.57
N ASP A 71 7.01 -7.97 1.37
CA ASP A 71 5.63 -7.48 1.25
C ASP A 71 5.42 -6.71 -0.06
N GLY A 72 6.46 -6.04 -0.57
CA GLY A 72 6.44 -5.41 -1.89
C GLY A 72 6.44 -6.44 -3.02
N GLU A 73 7.21 -7.52 -2.86
CA GLU A 73 7.21 -8.63 -3.82
C GLU A 73 5.84 -9.32 -3.87
N VAL A 74 5.23 -9.62 -2.72
CA VAL A 74 3.87 -10.18 -2.68
C VAL A 74 2.87 -9.24 -3.35
N PHE A 75 3.00 -7.92 -3.10
CA PHE A 75 2.12 -6.92 -3.66
C PHE A 75 2.19 -6.81 -5.19
N PHE A 76 3.40 -6.82 -5.76
CA PHE A 76 3.61 -6.70 -7.20
C PHE A 76 3.72 -8.05 -7.93
N GLU A 77 3.58 -9.16 -7.22
CA GLU A 77 3.76 -10.52 -7.72
C GLU A 77 5.19 -10.79 -8.21
N GLY A 78 6.15 -10.41 -7.37
CA GLY A 78 7.58 -10.55 -7.54
C GLY A 78 8.23 -9.25 -8.01
N ASN A 79 9.06 -9.38 -9.04
CA ASN A 79 9.84 -8.30 -9.62
C ASN A 79 9.51 -8.18 -11.11
N PRO A 80 8.30 -7.68 -11.46
CA PRO A 80 7.90 -7.57 -12.86
C PRO A 80 8.83 -6.64 -13.65
N PRO A 81 8.85 -6.76 -14.99
CA PRO A 81 9.46 -5.77 -15.86
C PRO A 81 8.96 -4.35 -15.57
N MET A 82 9.78 -3.33 -15.85
CA MET A 82 9.50 -1.94 -15.47
C MET A 82 8.19 -1.41 -16.05
N ASP A 83 7.90 -1.73 -17.32
CA ASP A 83 6.67 -1.36 -18.01
C ASP A 83 5.42 -1.98 -17.36
N ALA A 84 5.50 -3.25 -16.98
CA ALA A 84 4.43 -3.91 -16.23
C ALA A 84 4.23 -3.28 -14.84
N LEU A 85 5.32 -2.92 -14.15
CA LEU A 85 5.26 -2.22 -12.86
C LEU A 85 4.63 -0.83 -13.01
N ILE A 86 4.98 -0.08 -14.06
CA ILE A 86 4.38 1.22 -14.42
C ILE A 86 2.88 1.10 -14.63
N ARG A 87 2.42 0.11 -15.41
CA ARG A 87 0.98 -0.10 -15.64
C ARG A 87 0.24 -0.43 -14.35
N LYS A 88 0.74 -1.41 -13.59
CA LYS A 88 0.17 -1.76 -12.27
C LYS A 88 0.06 -0.54 -11.35
N TRP A 89 1.11 0.28 -11.35
CA TRP A 89 1.19 1.48 -10.53
C TRP A 89 0.23 2.59 -10.97
N ASN A 90 0.15 2.87 -12.27
CA ASN A 90 -0.78 3.84 -12.85
C ASN A 90 -2.22 3.46 -12.54
N THR A 91 -2.58 2.18 -12.70
CA THR A 91 -3.90 1.66 -12.34
C THR A 91 -4.21 1.89 -10.86
N LEU A 92 -3.25 1.59 -9.98
CA LEU A 92 -3.41 1.78 -8.54
C LEU A 92 -3.61 3.26 -8.15
N LEU A 93 -2.95 4.19 -8.85
CA LEU A 93 -3.13 5.63 -8.68
C LEU A 93 -4.30 6.21 -9.47
N GLY A 94 -5.03 5.39 -10.23
CA GLY A 94 -6.15 5.82 -11.06
C GLY A 94 -5.75 6.84 -12.12
N VAL A 95 -4.56 6.71 -12.69
CA VAL A 95 -4.10 7.54 -13.81
C VAL A 95 -4.92 7.18 -15.05
N ALA A 96 -5.49 8.19 -15.72
CA ALA A 96 -6.26 7.97 -16.93
C ALA A 96 -5.32 7.65 -18.10
N GLU A 97 -5.55 6.53 -18.76
CA GLU A 97 -4.81 6.09 -19.94
C GLU A 97 -5.68 6.24 -21.20
N VAL A 98 -5.07 6.52 -22.35
CA VAL A 98 -5.71 6.38 -23.66
C VAL A 98 -5.63 4.92 -24.11
N ASP A 99 -6.58 4.47 -24.92
CA ASP A 99 -6.62 3.09 -25.45
C ASP A 99 -5.33 2.65 -26.17
N SER A 100 -4.51 3.62 -26.62
CA SER A 100 -3.22 3.42 -27.26
C SER A 100 -2.04 3.23 -26.29
N GLY A 101 -2.28 3.26 -24.98
CA GLY A 101 -1.25 3.05 -23.94
C GLY A 101 -0.48 4.32 -23.51
N GLY A 102 -1.02 5.51 -23.77
CA GLY A 102 -0.48 6.78 -23.29
C GLY A 102 -1.24 7.32 -22.06
N VAL A 103 -0.65 8.24 -21.31
CA VAL A 103 -1.31 8.90 -20.16
C VAL A 103 -2.04 10.16 -20.62
N ILE A 104 -3.28 10.37 -20.18
CA ILE A 104 -3.99 11.64 -20.40
C ILE A 104 -3.50 12.66 -19.38
N GLU A 105 -2.67 13.60 -19.84
CA GLU A 105 -2.16 14.67 -18.98
C GLU A 105 -3.31 15.52 -18.39
N ASN A 106 -3.18 15.88 -17.11
CA ASN A 106 -4.15 16.70 -16.35
C ASN A 106 -5.54 16.09 -16.17
N ALA A 107 -5.77 14.84 -16.56
CA ALA A 107 -6.99 14.14 -16.19
C ALA A 107 -7.07 13.94 -14.67
N PRO A 108 -8.25 14.13 -14.04
CA PRO A 108 -8.42 13.84 -12.63
C PRO A 108 -8.15 12.36 -12.38
N ARG A 109 -7.33 12.06 -11.37
CA ARG A 109 -7.09 10.69 -10.92
C ARG A 109 -8.34 10.12 -10.26
N ASN A 110 -8.62 8.85 -10.52
CA ASN A 110 -9.70 8.12 -9.85
C ASN A 110 -9.19 6.75 -9.34
N PRO A 111 -8.41 6.72 -8.24
CA PRO A 111 -7.87 5.48 -7.72
C PRO A 111 -8.97 4.46 -7.39
N PRO A 112 -8.79 3.17 -7.73
CA PRO A 112 -9.72 2.12 -7.36
C PRO A 112 -9.73 1.90 -5.85
N TRP A 113 -10.83 1.38 -5.33
CA TRP A 113 -10.89 0.84 -3.97
C TRP A 113 -10.25 -0.54 -3.94
N VAL A 114 -9.25 -0.73 -3.09
CA VAL A 114 -8.50 -1.97 -2.94
C VAL A 114 -8.60 -2.48 -1.51
N LEU A 115 -8.76 -3.80 -1.37
CA LEU A 115 -8.69 -4.46 -0.07
C LEU A 115 -7.22 -4.70 0.28
N CYS A 116 -6.74 -4.10 1.37
CA CYS A 116 -5.38 -4.28 1.87
C CYS A 116 -5.38 -4.89 3.27
N CYS A 117 -4.51 -5.86 3.49
CA CYS A 117 -4.13 -6.30 4.83
C CYS A 117 -3.07 -5.33 5.37
N ILE A 118 -3.36 -4.69 6.49
CA ILE A 118 -2.54 -3.65 7.12
C ILE A 118 -2.17 -4.11 8.53
N LYS A 119 -0.89 -4.02 8.89
CA LYS A 119 -0.42 -4.24 10.26
C LYS A 119 0.16 -2.96 10.84
N SER A 120 -0.16 -2.67 12.10
CA SER A 120 0.53 -1.65 12.87
C SER A 120 1.67 -2.25 13.69
N TYR A 121 2.74 -1.48 13.86
CA TYR A 121 3.92 -1.85 14.65
C TYR A 121 4.58 -0.58 15.18
N TYR A 122 5.38 -0.68 16.24
CA TYR A 122 6.17 0.44 16.76
C TYR A 122 7.65 0.24 16.43
N ALA A 123 8.34 1.32 16.08
CA ALA A 123 9.77 1.28 15.75
C ALA A 123 10.66 1.48 16.98
N ASP A 124 10.14 2.11 18.03
CA ASP A 124 10.83 2.38 19.29
C ASP A 124 10.02 1.81 20.46
N LYS A 125 10.68 1.01 21.30
CA LYS A 125 10.08 0.42 22.51
C LYS A 125 9.86 1.46 23.61
N ASN A 126 10.61 2.55 23.60
CA ASN A 126 10.49 3.63 24.59
C ASN A 126 9.38 4.62 24.22
N ASP A 127 8.96 4.64 22.94
CA ASP A 127 7.88 5.48 22.44
C ASP A 127 6.96 4.65 21.52
N VAL A 128 6.21 3.72 22.11
CA VAL A 128 5.39 2.79 21.34
C VAL A 128 4.30 3.49 20.52
N TRP A 129 3.75 4.59 21.03
CA TRP A 129 2.68 5.33 20.35
C TRP A 129 3.21 6.32 19.32
N GLY A 130 4.21 7.13 19.66
CA GLY A 130 4.77 8.11 18.73
C GLY A 130 5.59 7.48 17.61
N SER A 131 6.16 6.28 17.84
CA SER A 131 6.87 5.52 16.80
C SER A 131 5.99 4.52 16.03
N ARG A 132 4.67 4.55 16.25
CA ARG A 132 3.73 3.66 15.58
C ARG A 132 3.70 3.92 14.07
N LYS A 133 3.82 2.85 13.30
CA LYS A 133 3.85 2.82 11.83
C LYS A 133 2.91 1.75 11.31
N TYR A 134 2.57 1.85 10.03
CA TYR A 134 1.73 0.90 9.32
C TYR A 134 2.49 0.26 8.17
N ARG A 135 2.18 -1.00 7.88
CA ARG A 135 2.77 -1.76 6.77
C ARG A 135 1.69 -2.60 6.11
N ILE A 136 1.64 -2.57 4.79
CA ILE A 136 0.86 -3.54 4.02
C ILE A 136 1.61 -4.87 4.08
N PHE A 137 0.86 -5.96 4.24
CA PHE A 137 1.38 -7.31 4.19
C PHE A 137 0.38 -8.20 3.47
N ASP A 138 0.81 -9.36 2.97
CA ASP A 138 -0.07 -10.42 2.43
C ASP A 138 -1.24 -9.89 1.57
N THR A 139 -0.92 -8.93 0.70
CA THR A 139 -1.86 -8.24 -0.16
C THR A 139 -1.29 -8.32 -1.56
N LYS A 140 -2.08 -8.80 -2.51
CA LYS A 140 -1.72 -8.81 -3.94
C LYS A 140 -2.48 -7.71 -4.64
N LEU A 141 -1.81 -6.95 -5.50
CA LEU A 141 -2.49 -6.01 -6.37
C LEU A 141 -3.23 -6.77 -7.47
N VAL A 142 -4.54 -6.93 -7.31
CA VAL A 142 -5.42 -7.45 -8.36
C VAL A 142 -5.87 -6.27 -9.21
N CYS A 143 -5.18 -6.04 -10.32
CA CYS A 143 -5.45 -4.99 -11.29
C CYS A 143 -5.56 -5.57 -12.70
#